data_AF-A0AA36JDU4-F1
#
_entry.id   AF-A0AA36JDU4-F1
#
_cell.length_a   1.000
_cell.length_b   1.000
_cell.length_c   1.000
_cell.angle_alpha   90.00
_cell.angle_beta   90.00
_cell.angle_gamma   90.00
#
_symmetry.space_group_name_H-M   'P 1'
#
loop_
_entity.id
_entity.type
_entity.pdbx_description
1 polymer ?
#
loop_
_entity_poly.entity_id
_entity_poly.type
_entity_poly.pdbx_seq_one_letter_code
_entity_poly.pdbx_strand_id
1 'polypeptide(L)'
;MLTATPLNVVKMLRADRILPKWEGKVCPRYEKGTLSGLKLEAGTGMPKHRCSHWKCRVYINPQHLHPLFVDGRGAAAQPLQTQAALLMLKLNNISNPAVHRLLHVNHKMVEDLDKRLCHARKTWVEAKEKDIVFGKDQKWADVEADETTFDRMELGNKAPDPKNPVVWEQWCGIVQRGHPETLVLSRLSPRESAKRAPGPGAIRKVEWTPLAKKWLQDKKVILHTDSAKSYKTRVPGVLHDKVVHGKKRVKVKGQWKWKAPTYVKLAKHKNPITKKMITVKSGTQVVDRAWKFLKDRLTINQNAKDPFLS
;
A
#
# COMPACT_ATOMS: atom_id res chain seq x y z
N MET A 1 -14.27 20.24 -14.77
CA MET A 1 -14.54 18.88 -15.30
C MET A 1 -16.03 18.68 -15.63
N LEU A 2 -16.96 19.12 -14.78
CA LEU A 2 -18.40 18.92 -15.00
C LEU A 2 -19.04 19.78 -16.12
N THR A 3 -18.28 20.68 -16.73
CA THR A 3 -18.71 21.51 -17.87
C THR A 3 -18.04 21.08 -19.19
N ALA A 4 -17.16 20.06 -19.15
CA ALA A 4 -16.45 19.60 -20.33
C ALA A 4 -17.36 18.70 -21.19
N THR A 5 -17.25 18.83 -22.51
CA THR A 5 -17.93 17.90 -23.43
C THR A 5 -17.39 16.48 -23.28
N PRO A 6 -18.18 15.43 -23.63
CA PRO A 6 -17.71 14.05 -23.55
C PRO A 6 -16.39 13.79 -24.29
N LEU A 7 -16.20 14.43 -25.46
CA LEU A 7 -14.96 14.36 -26.21
C LEU A 7 -13.78 15.00 -25.47
N ASN A 8 -13.99 16.15 -24.84
CA ASN A 8 -12.95 16.83 -24.07
C ASN A 8 -12.55 16.04 -22.82
N VAL A 9 -13.51 15.42 -22.14
CA VAL A 9 -13.22 14.51 -21.01
C VAL A 9 -12.32 13.36 -21.46
N VAL A 10 -12.62 12.72 -22.59
CA VAL A 10 -11.78 11.64 -23.13
C VAL A 10 -10.39 12.15 -23.49
N LYS A 11 -10.27 13.34 -24.09
CA LYS A 11 -8.97 13.96 -24.40
C LYS A 11 -8.14 14.22 -23.13
N MET A 12 -8.75 14.80 -22.10
CA MET A 12 -8.10 15.05 -20.81
C MET A 12 -7.59 13.75 -20.18
N LEU A 13 -8.47 12.75 -20.06
CA LEU A 13 -8.10 11.46 -19.45
C LEU A 13 -7.03 10.70 -20.24
N ARG A 14 -6.95 10.89 -21.56
CA ARG A 14 -5.86 10.35 -22.39
C ARG A 14 -4.56 11.11 -22.22
N ALA A 15 -4.61 12.44 -22.08
CA ALA A 15 -3.43 13.24 -21.80
C ALA A 15 -2.78 12.83 -20.47
N ASP A 16 -3.61 12.53 -19.46
CA ASP A 16 -3.17 12.02 -18.15
C ASP A 16 -2.81 10.52 -18.15
N ARG A 17 -2.88 9.86 -19.31
CA ARG A 17 -2.63 8.42 -19.48
C ARG A 17 -3.53 7.52 -18.61
N ILE A 18 -4.69 8.02 -18.20
CA ILE A 18 -5.71 7.25 -17.47
C ILE A 18 -6.44 6.36 -18.47
N LEU A 19 -6.92 6.91 -19.58
CA LEU A 19 -7.60 6.11 -20.61
C LEU A 19 -6.61 5.53 -21.63
N PRO A 20 -6.83 4.26 -22.07
CA PRO A 20 -6.02 3.65 -23.11
C PRO A 20 -6.28 4.29 -24.48
N LYS A 21 -5.26 4.22 -25.34
CA LYS A 21 -5.35 4.56 -26.76
C LYS A 21 -5.74 3.30 -27.55
N TRP A 22 -7.02 3.21 -27.91
CA TRP A 22 -7.59 2.07 -28.63
C TRP A 22 -7.35 2.11 -30.14
N GLU A 23 -7.05 3.28 -30.71
CA GLU A 23 -6.86 3.43 -32.15
C GLU A 23 -5.79 2.48 -32.69
N GLY A 24 -6.16 1.70 -33.72
CA GLY A 24 -5.29 0.71 -34.35
C GLY A 24 -5.11 -0.59 -33.56
N LYS A 25 -5.64 -0.69 -32.32
CA LYS A 25 -5.58 -1.93 -31.53
C LYS A 25 -6.60 -2.95 -32.04
N VAL A 26 -6.28 -4.23 -31.84
CA VAL A 26 -7.18 -5.34 -32.18
C VAL A 26 -8.47 -5.23 -31.36
N CYS A 27 -9.61 -5.49 -31.99
CA CYS A 27 -10.91 -5.43 -31.32
C CYS A 27 -10.99 -6.44 -30.16
N PRO A 28 -11.21 -6.00 -28.90
CA PRO A 28 -11.24 -6.91 -27.75
C PRO A 28 -12.50 -7.78 -27.68
N ARG A 29 -13.55 -7.49 -28.47
CA ARG A 29 -14.79 -8.28 -28.48
C ARG A 29 -14.80 -9.40 -29.51
N TYR A 30 -14.07 -9.22 -30.61
CA TYR A 30 -14.12 -10.11 -31.78
C TYR A 30 -12.76 -10.65 -32.16
N GLU A 31 -11.69 -10.13 -31.56
CA GLU A 31 -10.28 -10.56 -31.70
C GLU A 31 -9.76 -10.49 -33.15
N LYS A 32 -10.52 -9.86 -34.06
CA LYS A 32 -10.16 -9.59 -35.45
C LYS A 32 -10.52 -8.16 -35.82
N GLY A 33 -9.78 -7.61 -36.78
CA GLY A 33 -9.87 -6.21 -37.17
C GLY A 33 -9.31 -5.25 -36.12
N THR A 34 -9.29 -3.96 -36.47
CA THR A 34 -8.71 -2.90 -35.65
C THR A 34 -9.77 -1.85 -35.27
N LEU A 35 -9.56 -1.17 -34.15
CA LEU A 35 -10.43 -0.10 -33.70
C LEU A 35 -10.06 1.22 -34.40
N SER A 36 -11.08 1.88 -34.94
CA SER A 36 -10.94 3.19 -35.58
C SER A 36 -10.66 4.32 -34.57
N GLY A 37 -10.36 5.51 -35.10
CA GLY A 37 -10.40 6.77 -34.35
C GLY A 37 -11.74 7.00 -33.63
N LEU A 38 -11.73 7.88 -32.64
CA LEU A 38 -12.96 8.31 -31.97
C LEU A 38 -13.93 8.93 -32.98
N LYS A 39 -15.14 8.39 -33.07
CA LYS A 39 -16.25 8.96 -33.82
C LYS A 39 -17.37 9.31 -32.86
N LEU A 40 -17.98 10.47 -33.04
CA LEU A 40 -19.17 10.83 -32.28
C LEU A 40 -20.33 9.99 -32.80
N GLU A 41 -20.99 9.26 -31.89
CA GLU A 41 -22.20 8.53 -32.22
C GLU A 41 -23.35 9.51 -32.50
N ALA A 42 -24.04 9.31 -33.63
CA ALA A 42 -25.19 10.12 -34.02
C ALA A 42 -26.29 9.99 -32.95
N GLY A 43 -26.85 11.12 -32.51
CA GLY A 43 -27.90 11.19 -31.50
C GLY A 43 -27.41 11.34 -30.05
N THR A 44 -26.37 10.61 -29.64
CA THR A 44 -25.87 10.68 -28.24
C THR A 44 -24.68 11.61 -28.07
N GLY A 45 -23.95 11.93 -29.13
CA GLY A 45 -22.73 12.75 -29.07
C GLY A 45 -21.58 12.08 -28.28
N MET A 46 -21.72 10.80 -27.94
CA MET A 46 -20.71 10.07 -27.18
C MET A 46 -19.60 9.58 -28.13
N PRO A 47 -18.31 9.84 -27.81
CA PRO A 47 -17.21 9.38 -28.64
C PRO A 47 -17.04 7.87 -28.49
N LYS A 48 -17.04 7.12 -29.60
CA LYS A 48 -16.87 5.66 -29.62
C LYS A 48 -15.85 5.22 -30.68
N HIS A 49 -15.26 4.06 -30.45
CA HIS A 49 -14.43 3.34 -31.41
C HIS A 49 -15.27 2.34 -32.19
N ARG A 50 -15.21 2.36 -33.52
CA ARG A 50 -15.83 1.31 -34.36
C ARG A 50 -14.80 0.26 -34.74
N CYS A 51 -15.15 -1.01 -34.62
CA CYS A 51 -14.35 -2.11 -35.17
C CYS A 51 -14.39 -2.12 -36.70
N SER A 52 -13.23 -2.27 -37.36
CA SER A 52 -13.13 -2.35 -38.82
C SER A 52 -13.55 -3.72 -39.39
N HIS A 53 -13.65 -4.75 -38.56
CA HIS A 53 -14.10 -6.07 -39.02
C HIS A 53 -15.58 -6.06 -39.37
N TRP A 54 -15.89 -6.43 -40.62
CA TRP A 54 -17.23 -6.30 -41.20
C TRP A 54 -18.33 -7.11 -40.47
N LYS A 55 -17.98 -8.26 -39.86
CA LYS A 55 -18.92 -9.07 -39.05
C LYS A 55 -19.09 -8.54 -37.63
N CYS A 56 -18.13 -7.78 -37.10
CA CYS A 56 -18.17 -7.36 -35.70
C CYS A 56 -19.23 -6.27 -35.50
N ARG A 57 -19.20 -5.21 -36.32
CA ARG A 57 -20.12 -4.05 -36.27
C ARG A 57 -20.27 -3.41 -34.87
N VAL A 58 -19.40 -3.72 -33.91
CA VAL A 58 -19.45 -3.21 -32.53
C VAL A 58 -18.85 -1.81 -32.45
N TYR A 59 -19.51 -0.98 -31.64
CA TYR A 59 -18.95 0.25 -31.10
C TYR A 59 -18.49 0.04 -29.66
N ILE A 60 -17.28 0.48 -29.38
CA ILE A 60 -16.60 0.31 -28.10
C ILE A 60 -16.41 1.68 -27.45
N ASN A 61 -16.77 1.79 -26.18
CA ASN A 61 -16.58 3.02 -25.42
C ASN A 61 -15.08 3.25 -25.11
N PRO A 62 -14.62 4.51 -24.98
CA PRO A 62 -13.21 4.81 -24.72
C PRO A 62 -12.69 4.15 -23.44
N GLN A 63 -13.55 4.02 -22.43
CA GLN A 63 -13.27 3.40 -21.14
C GLN A 63 -13.57 1.89 -21.08
N HIS A 64 -13.80 1.22 -22.21
CA HIS A 64 -14.08 -0.21 -22.22
C HIS A 64 -12.95 -1.01 -21.54
N LEU A 65 -13.32 -1.97 -20.68
CA LEU A 65 -12.41 -2.78 -19.85
C LEU A 65 -11.48 -1.97 -18.93
N HIS A 66 -11.80 -0.71 -18.65
CA HIS A 66 -11.00 0.10 -17.74
C HIS A 66 -11.23 -0.33 -16.27
N PRO A 67 -10.17 -0.52 -15.46
CA PRO A 67 -10.31 -1.02 -14.09
C PRO A 67 -11.11 -0.06 -13.18
N LEU A 68 -11.11 1.24 -13.47
CA LEU A 68 -11.78 2.26 -12.66
C LEU A 68 -13.08 2.79 -13.26
N PHE A 69 -13.36 2.58 -14.54
CA PHE A 69 -14.54 3.20 -15.18
C PHE A 69 -15.46 2.11 -15.72
N VAL A 70 -16.74 2.19 -15.36
CA VAL A 70 -17.75 1.23 -15.80
C VAL A 70 -18.31 1.66 -17.14
N ASP A 71 -18.32 0.71 -18.07
CA ASP A 71 -19.04 0.79 -19.33
C ASP A 71 -20.48 0.30 -19.11
N GLY A 72 -21.42 1.24 -19.01
CA GLY A 72 -22.84 0.96 -18.79
C GLY A 72 -23.71 1.41 -19.96
N ARG A 73 -24.87 0.76 -20.14
CA ARG A 73 -25.92 1.17 -21.10
C ARG A 73 -27.22 1.48 -20.34
N GLY A 74 -28.01 2.42 -20.88
CA GLY A 74 -29.32 2.80 -20.34
C GLY A 74 -29.29 4.01 -19.40
N ALA A 75 -30.47 4.44 -18.94
CA ALA A 75 -30.66 5.66 -18.14
C ALA A 75 -29.98 5.61 -16.75
N ALA A 76 -29.75 4.40 -16.22
CA ALA A 76 -29.05 4.21 -14.95
C ALA A 76 -27.51 4.29 -15.08
N ALA A 77 -26.98 4.25 -16.30
CA ALA A 77 -25.54 4.28 -16.54
C ALA A 77 -24.97 5.68 -16.29
N GLN A 78 -23.89 5.74 -15.52
CA GLN A 78 -23.29 7.01 -15.12
C GLN A 78 -22.33 7.52 -16.21
N PRO A 79 -22.45 8.78 -16.64
CA PRO A 79 -21.55 9.37 -17.63
C PRO A 79 -20.09 9.26 -17.18
N LEU A 80 -19.18 9.05 -18.14
CA LEU A 80 -17.74 9.00 -17.88
C LEU A 80 -17.24 10.26 -17.16
N GLN A 81 -17.82 11.41 -17.50
CA GLN A 81 -17.54 12.69 -16.86
C GLN A 81 -17.81 12.67 -15.34
N THR A 82 -18.94 12.10 -14.91
CA THR A 82 -19.29 11.95 -13.50
C THR A 82 -18.36 10.98 -12.80
N GLN A 83 -18.05 9.84 -13.45
CA GLN A 83 -17.11 8.85 -12.91
C GLN A 83 -15.69 9.43 -12.75
N ALA A 84 -15.26 10.28 -13.70
CA ALA A 84 -13.95 10.91 -13.66
C ALA A 84 -13.86 12.05 -12.61
N ALA A 85 -14.93 12.84 -12.45
CA ALA A 85 -15.02 13.81 -11.36
C ALA A 85 -15.01 13.13 -9.99
N LEU A 86 -15.73 12.01 -9.87
CA LEU A 86 -15.74 11.16 -8.68
C LEU A 86 -14.32 10.66 -8.35
N LEU A 87 -13.61 10.13 -9.36
CA LEU A 87 -12.21 9.72 -9.19
C LEU A 87 -11.33 10.86 -8.71
N MET A 88 -11.45 12.05 -9.30
CA MET A 88 -10.68 13.22 -8.89
C MET A 88 -10.91 13.59 -7.42
N LEU A 89 -12.16 13.60 -6.95
CA LEU A 89 -12.48 13.86 -5.54
C LEU A 89 -11.91 12.79 -4.61
N LYS A 90 -11.97 11.51 -5.02
CA LYS A 90 -11.42 10.39 -4.25
C LYS A 90 -9.89 10.41 -4.19
N LEU A 91 -9.21 10.83 -5.27
CA LEU A 91 -7.76 11.05 -5.27
C LEU A 91 -7.34 12.19 -4.34
N ASN A 92 -8.21 13.20 -4.15
CA ASN A 92 -8.02 14.28 -3.19
C ASN A 92 -8.53 13.95 -1.77
N ASN A 93 -8.82 12.68 -1.49
CA ASN A 93 -9.23 12.18 -0.18
C ASN A 93 -10.49 12.86 0.40
N ILE A 94 -11.42 13.29 -0.47
CA ILE A 94 -12.70 13.84 -0.04
C ILE A 94 -13.60 12.71 0.49
N SER A 95 -14.29 12.96 1.61
CA SER A 95 -15.12 11.94 2.27
C SER A 95 -16.31 11.50 1.40
N ASN A 96 -16.70 10.22 1.50
CA ASN A 96 -17.80 9.67 0.71
C ASN A 96 -19.12 10.47 0.85
N PRO A 97 -19.53 10.94 2.05
CA PRO A 97 -20.72 11.77 2.19
C PRO A 97 -20.61 13.14 1.52
N ALA A 98 -19.43 13.77 1.53
CA ALA A 98 -19.22 15.02 0.82
C ALA A 98 -19.31 14.83 -0.69
N VAL A 99 -18.69 13.77 -1.21
CA VAL A 99 -18.74 13.40 -2.62
C VAL A 99 -20.17 13.11 -3.09
N HIS A 100 -20.93 12.32 -2.32
CA HIS A 100 -22.35 12.03 -2.60
C HIS A 100 -23.16 13.33 -2.76
N ARG A 101 -22.96 14.29 -1.85
CA ARG A 101 -23.64 15.59 -1.87
C ARG A 101 -23.18 16.48 -3.03
N LEU A 102 -21.88 16.54 -3.30
CA LEU A 102 -21.30 17.41 -4.34
C LEU A 102 -21.66 16.99 -5.76
N LEU A 103 -21.70 15.68 -6.03
CA LEU A 103 -21.97 15.15 -7.37
C LEU A 103 -23.42 14.69 -7.55
N HIS A 104 -24.23 14.70 -6.50
CA HIS A 104 -25.59 14.15 -6.48
C HIS A 104 -25.66 12.70 -7.00
N VAL A 105 -24.64 11.89 -6.70
CA VAL A 105 -24.52 10.48 -7.13
C VAL A 105 -24.83 9.54 -5.98
N ASN A 106 -25.45 8.38 -6.23
CA ASN A 106 -25.74 7.39 -5.19
C ASN A 106 -24.48 6.99 -4.39
N HIS A 107 -24.58 6.88 -3.05
CA HIS A 107 -23.47 6.44 -2.19
C HIS A 107 -22.85 5.10 -2.62
N LYS A 108 -23.67 4.17 -3.15
CA LYS A 108 -23.19 2.89 -3.69
C LYS A 108 -22.20 3.05 -4.83
N MET A 109 -22.36 4.08 -5.66
CA MET A 109 -21.43 4.39 -6.75
C MET A 109 -20.09 4.89 -6.20
N VAL A 110 -20.14 5.71 -5.15
CA VAL A 110 -18.93 6.22 -4.48
C VAL A 110 -18.15 5.05 -3.89
N GLU A 111 -18.83 4.14 -3.18
CA GLU A 111 -18.22 2.94 -2.60
C GLU A 111 -17.67 1.98 -3.66
N ASP A 112 -18.40 1.77 -4.76
CA ASP A 112 -17.95 0.91 -5.86
C ASP A 112 -16.66 1.45 -6.52
N LEU A 113 -16.58 2.75 -6.80
CA LEU A 113 -15.35 3.34 -7.33
C LEU A 113 -14.21 3.21 -6.31
N ASP A 114 -14.48 3.44 -5.02
CA ASP A 114 -13.46 3.33 -3.97
C ASP A 114 -12.89 1.92 -3.89
N LYS A 115 -13.76 0.89 -3.95
CA LYS A 115 -13.35 -0.52 -4.01
C LYS A 115 -12.45 -0.81 -5.21
N ARG A 116 -12.85 -0.35 -6.41
CA ARG A 116 -12.06 -0.53 -7.64
C ARG A 116 -10.73 0.22 -7.59
N LEU A 117 -10.70 1.42 -7.01
CA LEU A 117 -9.48 2.19 -6.81
C LEU A 117 -8.52 1.49 -5.83
N CYS A 118 -9.03 0.99 -4.71
CA CYS A 118 -8.25 0.20 -3.75
C CYS A 118 -7.70 -1.07 -4.39
N HIS A 119 -8.49 -1.79 -5.17
CA HIS A 119 -8.04 -2.97 -5.90
C HIS A 119 -6.94 -2.63 -6.92
N ALA A 120 -7.13 -1.59 -7.74
CA ALA A 120 -6.13 -1.15 -8.70
C ALA A 120 -4.80 -0.75 -8.02
N ARG A 121 -4.87 -0.05 -6.89
CA ARG A 121 -3.70 0.29 -6.06
C ARG A 121 -3.02 -0.95 -5.51
N LYS A 122 -3.77 -1.90 -4.93
CA LYS A 122 -3.25 -3.16 -4.40
C LYS A 122 -2.47 -3.92 -5.48
N THR A 123 -3.08 -4.15 -6.64
CA THR A 123 -2.47 -4.85 -7.77
C THR A 123 -1.19 -4.15 -8.25
N TRP A 124 -1.19 -2.81 -8.32
CA TRP A 124 0.00 -2.06 -8.70
C TRP A 124 1.12 -2.18 -7.66
N VAL A 125 0.81 -2.03 -6.36
CA VAL A 125 1.79 -2.16 -5.27
C VAL A 125 2.38 -3.56 -5.26
N GLU A 126 1.54 -4.61 -5.31
CA GLU A 126 2.00 -6.00 -5.32
C GLU A 126 2.85 -6.35 -6.55
N ALA A 127 2.58 -5.73 -7.70
CA ALA A 127 3.43 -5.87 -8.88
C ALA A 127 4.78 -5.18 -8.67
N LYS A 128 4.80 -3.95 -8.13
CA LYS A 128 6.03 -3.18 -7.88
C LYS A 128 6.86 -3.73 -6.74
N GLU A 129 6.24 -4.34 -5.75
CA GLU A 129 6.92 -4.95 -4.62
C GLU A 129 7.90 -6.05 -5.07
N LYS A 130 7.56 -6.75 -6.15
CA LYS A 130 8.41 -7.81 -6.75
C LYS A 130 9.71 -7.26 -7.35
N ASP A 131 9.71 -5.99 -7.76
CA ASP A 131 10.88 -5.33 -8.34
C ASP A 131 11.86 -4.82 -7.27
N ILE A 132 11.45 -4.81 -5.99
CA ILE A 132 12.25 -4.27 -4.88
C ILE A 132 13.38 -5.23 -4.54
N VAL A 133 14.61 -4.71 -4.61
CA VAL A 133 15.82 -5.41 -4.19
C VAL A 133 16.64 -4.51 -3.27
N PHE A 134 16.62 -4.83 -1.97
CA PHE A 134 17.43 -4.12 -0.98
C PHE A 134 18.93 -4.28 -1.27
N GLY A 135 19.71 -3.21 -1.08
CA GLY A 135 21.16 -3.20 -1.27
C GLY A 135 21.63 -3.24 -2.73
N LYS A 136 20.74 -3.04 -3.70
CA LYS A 136 21.06 -3.10 -5.14
C LYS A 136 22.11 -2.05 -5.54
N ASP A 137 21.91 -0.80 -5.14
CA ASP A 137 22.74 0.33 -5.58
C ASP A 137 23.97 0.56 -4.69
N GLN A 138 23.97 -0.03 -3.48
CA GLN A 138 25.02 0.16 -2.50
C GLN A 138 25.25 -1.10 -1.66
N LYS A 139 26.51 -1.57 -1.65
CA LYS A 139 26.94 -2.61 -0.69
C LYS A 139 26.87 -2.03 0.73
N TRP A 140 26.25 -2.79 1.63
CA TRP A 140 25.99 -2.41 3.02
C TRP A 140 25.06 -1.21 3.15
N ALA A 141 24.04 -1.14 2.28
CA ALA A 141 22.96 -0.16 2.40
C ALA A 141 22.25 -0.30 3.75
N ASP A 142 21.88 0.84 4.34
CA ASP A 142 21.09 0.92 5.55
C ASP A 142 19.63 0.57 5.26
N VAL A 143 19.12 -0.45 5.94
CA VAL A 143 17.73 -0.90 5.89
C VAL A 143 17.15 -0.82 7.30
N GLU A 144 15.95 -0.28 7.44
CA GLU A 144 15.22 -0.24 8.70
C GLU A 144 14.06 -1.25 8.66
N ALA A 145 13.80 -1.90 9.79
CA ALA A 145 12.58 -2.67 9.97
C ALA A 145 11.99 -2.47 11.36
N ASP A 146 10.66 -2.43 11.42
CA ASP A 146 9.90 -2.28 12.65
C ASP A 146 8.49 -2.87 12.48
N GLU A 147 7.80 -3.09 13.59
CA GLU A 147 6.39 -3.48 13.61
C GLU A 147 5.49 -2.41 14.21
N THR A 148 4.27 -2.30 13.69
CA THR A 148 3.27 -1.42 14.28
C THR A 148 1.89 -2.06 14.32
N THR A 149 1.13 -1.69 15.35
CA THR A 149 -0.25 -2.14 15.56
C THR A 149 -1.20 -1.02 15.14
N PHE A 150 -2.20 -1.35 14.33
CA PHE A 150 -3.19 -0.42 13.77
C PHE A 150 -4.55 -0.52 14.48
N ASP A 151 -5.09 -1.74 14.63
CA ASP A 151 -6.39 -1.96 15.27
C ASP A 151 -6.41 -3.23 16.11
N ARG A 152 -7.52 -3.39 16.85
CA ARG A 152 -7.92 -4.63 17.51
C ARG A 152 -9.38 -4.94 17.24
N MET A 153 -9.69 -6.23 17.14
CA MET A 153 -11.05 -6.73 17.01
C MET A 153 -11.34 -7.70 18.16
N GLU A 154 -12.46 -7.49 18.85
CA GLU A 154 -12.96 -8.45 19.83
C GLU A 154 -13.89 -9.45 19.11
N LEU A 155 -13.50 -10.72 19.12
CA LEU A 155 -14.28 -11.80 18.50
C LEU A 155 -15.45 -12.28 19.39
N GLY A 156 -15.43 -11.94 20.69
CA GLY A 156 -16.44 -12.41 21.64
C GLY A 156 -16.57 -13.93 21.63
N ASN A 157 -17.81 -14.43 21.51
CA ASN A 157 -18.10 -15.87 21.48
C ASN A 157 -17.59 -16.60 20.23
N LYS A 158 -17.11 -15.87 19.22
CA LYS A 158 -16.49 -16.46 18.01
C LYS A 158 -15.00 -16.72 18.18
N ALA A 159 -14.42 -16.34 19.32
CA ALA A 159 -13.01 -16.59 19.60
C ALA A 159 -12.74 -18.10 19.75
N PRO A 160 -11.66 -18.64 19.14
CA PRO A 160 -11.22 -20.01 19.39
C PRO A 160 -10.91 -20.27 20.87
N ASP A 161 -10.31 -19.28 21.54
CA ASP A 161 -10.07 -19.30 22.98
C ASP A 161 -10.82 -18.15 23.67
N PRO A 162 -11.85 -18.44 24.50
CA PRO A 162 -12.59 -17.42 25.24
C PRO A 162 -11.72 -16.57 26.17
N LYS A 163 -10.54 -17.06 26.61
CA LYS A 163 -9.60 -16.27 27.43
C LYS A 163 -8.85 -15.22 26.62
N ASN A 164 -8.75 -15.42 25.30
CA ASN A 164 -8.01 -14.56 24.39
C ASN A 164 -8.90 -14.11 23.21
N PRO A 165 -9.96 -13.32 23.45
CA PRO A 165 -10.92 -12.98 22.40
C PRO A 165 -10.47 -11.85 21.46
N VAL A 166 -9.25 -11.31 21.64
CA VAL A 166 -8.78 -10.15 20.88
C VAL A 166 -7.82 -10.57 19.79
N VAL A 167 -8.16 -10.22 18.55
CA VAL A 167 -7.26 -10.29 17.39
C VAL A 167 -6.69 -8.90 17.11
N TRP A 168 -5.42 -8.83 16.76
CA TRP A 168 -4.73 -7.58 16.46
C TRP A 168 -4.40 -7.45 14.98
N GLU A 169 -4.58 -6.25 14.45
CA GLU A 169 -4.03 -5.87 13.15
C GLU A 169 -2.63 -5.28 13.36
N GLN A 170 -1.62 -6.13 13.16
CA GLN A 170 -0.22 -5.76 13.26
C GLN A 170 0.48 -5.95 11.92
N TRP A 171 1.39 -5.04 11.59
CA TRP A 171 2.13 -5.03 10.32
C TRP A 171 3.62 -4.83 10.59
N CYS A 172 4.46 -5.48 9.79
CA CYS A 172 5.90 -5.26 9.74
C CYS A 172 6.25 -4.50 8.46
N GLY A 173 7.16 -3.54 8.59
CA GLY A 173 7.60 -2.67 7.51
C GLY A 173 9.11 -2.79 7.38
N ILE A 174 9.60 -2.85 6.14
CA ILE A 174 11.03 -2.88 5.84
C ILE A 174 11.29 -1.82 4.76
N VAL A 175 12.29 -0.96 4.96
CA VAL A 175 12.59 0.14 4.02
C VAL A 175 14.07 0.42 3.96
N GLN A 176 14.59 0.71 2.77
CA GLN A 176 15.96 1.20 2.58
C GLN A 176 16.00 2.71 2.80
N ARG A 177 16.97 3.18 3.58
CA ARG A 177 17.13 4.62 3.81
C ARG A 177 17.45 5.35 2.52
N GLY A 178 16.86 6.53 2.35
CA GLY A 178 16.99 7.33 1.14
C GLY A 178 16.13 6.86 -0.03
N HIS A 179 15.47 5.70 0.10
CA HIS A 179 14.70 5.05 -0.96
C HIS A 179 13.30 4.66 -0.47
N PRO A 180 12.40 5.64 -0.20
CA PRO A 180 11.06 5.37 0.33
C PRO A 180 10.21 4.45 -0.57
N GLU A 181 10.50 4.40 -1.87
CA GLU A 181 9.89 3.48 -2.84
C GLU A 181 10.16 2.00 -2.54
N THR A 182 11.11 1.69 -1.66
CA THR A 182 11.45 0.32 -1.23
C THR A 182 10.65 -0.14 0.00
N LEU A 183 9.72 0.68 0.51
CA LEU A 183 8.90 0.30 1.66
C LEU A 183 8.03 -0.92 1.29
N VAL A 184 8.28 -2.04 1.95
CA VAL A 184 7.42 -3.23 1.90
C VAL A 184 6.65 -3.37 3.19
N LEU A 185 5.37 -3.74 3.10
CA LEU A 185 4.47 -3.91 4.24
C LEU A 185 3.97 -5.34 4.27
N SER A 186 4.19 -6.03 5.39
CA SER A 186 3.76 -7.41 5.58
C SER A 186 2.84 -7.52 6.79
N ARG A 187 1.60 -7.96 6.56
CA ARG A 187 0.65 -8.22 7.63
C ARG A 187 1.16 -9.37 8.49
N LEU A 188 1.13 -9.18 9.80
CA LEU A 188 1.50 -10.20 10.78
C LEU A 188 0.26 -10.93 11.29
N SER A 189 0.47 -12.06 11.95
CA SER A 189 -0.59 -12.87 12.54
C SER A 189 -0.30 -13.12 14.01
N PRO A 190 -0.23 -12.05 14.84
CA PRO A 190 0.16 -12.17 16.23
C PRO A 190 -0.80 -13.08 17.01
N ARG A 191 -0.36 -13.54 18.19
CA ARG A 191 -1.24 -14.32 19.06
C ARG A 191 -2.44 -13.47 19.49
N GLU A 192 -3.57 -14.13 19.56
CA GLU A 192 -4.75 -13.58 20.23
C GLU A 192 -4.42 -13.30 21.70
N SER A 193 -5.10 -12.31 22.28
CA SER A 193 -4.83 -11.88 23.64
C SER A 193 -6.09 -11.65 24.46
N ALA A 194 -5.92 -11.60 25.78
CA ALA A 194 -6.96 -11.14 26.70
C ALA A 194 -7.44 -9.72 26.37
N LYS A 195 -8.70 -9.43 26.73
CA LYS A 195 -9.38 -8.16 26.45
C LYS A 195 -8.64 -6.89 26.93
N ARG A 196 -7.92 -7.00 28.05
CA ARG A 196 -7.18 -5.89 28.67
C ARG A 196 -5.70 -5.84 28.27
N ALA A 197 -5.27 -6.65 27.31
CA ALA A 197 -3.89 -6.61 26.85
C ALA A 197 -3.57 -5.25 26.19
N PRO A 198 -2.40 -4.66 26.47
CA PRO A 198 -2.00 -3.39 25.88
C PRO A 198 -1.64 -3.49 24.39
N GLY A 199 -1.46 -4.71 23.86
CA GLY A 199 -1.10 -4.99 22.48
C GLY A 199 -0.76 -6.46 22.26
N PRO A 200 -0.47 -6.87 21.01
CA PRO A 200 -0.08 -8.24 20.66
C PRO A 200 1.32 -8.64 21.17
N GLY A 201 2.09 -7.68 21.69
CA GLY A 201 3.49 -7.84 22.01
C GLY A 201 4.40 -7.59 20.80
N ALA A 202 5.70 -7.83 21.00
CA ALA A 202 6.71 -7.67 19.96
C ALA A 202 6.57 -8.76 18.87
N ILE A 203 7.02 -8.47 17.65
CA ILE A 203 7.04 -9.42 16.54
C ILE A 203 7.69 -10.76 16.96
N ARG A 204 7.12 -11.90 16.57
CA ARG A 204 7.67 -13.21 16.92
C ARG A 204 8.67 -13.70 15.88
N LYS A 205 9.58 -14.57 16.31
CA LYS A 205 10.59 -15.15 15.43
C LYS A 205 9.98 -15.92 14.25
N VAL A 206 8.85 -16.59 14.46
CA VAL A 206 8.12 -17.33 13.42
C VAL A 206 7.55 -16.42 12.33
N GLU A 207 7.28 -15.17 12.65
CA GLU A 207 6.80 -14.15 11.70
C GLU A 207 7.96 -13.42 11.05
N TRP A 208 8.97 -13.03 11.84
CA TRP A 208 10.13 -12.29 11.33
C TRP A 208 11.03 -13.11 10.42
N THR A 209 11.31 -14.38 10.76
CA THR A 209 12.33 -15.18 10.03
C THR A 209 11.99 -15.36 8.55
N PRO A 210 10.74 -15.70 8.15
CA PRO A 210 10.37 -15.77 6.74
C PRO A 210 10.53 -14.44 6.01
N LEU A 211 10.14 -13.32 6.63
CA LEU A 211 10.27 -11.99 6.04
C LEU A 211 11.73 -11.59 5.84
N ALA A 212 12.56 -11.79 6.86
CA ALA A 212 13.97 -11.48 6.82
C ALA A 212 14.71 -12.30 5.75
N LYS A 213 14.36 -13.59 5.61
CA LYS A 213 14.92 -14.45 4.56
C LYS A 213 14.47 -14.00 3.16
N LYS A 214 13.18 -13.71 2.97
CA LYS A 214 12.64 -13.25 1.69
C LYS A 214 13.34 -11.97 1.21
N TRP A 215 13.47 -10.99 2.10
CA TRP A 215 13.85 -9.63 1.71
C TRP A 215 15.32 -9.31 1.88
N LEU A 216 15.99 -9.86 2.89
CA LEU A 216 17.31 -9.39 3.33
C LEU A 216 18.45 -10.41 3.12
N GLN A 217 18.12 -11.69 2.94
CA GLN A 217 19.12 -12.74 2.81
C GLN A 217 20.05 -12.47 1.62
N ASP A 218 21.35 -12.53 1.91
CA ASP A 218 22.47 -12.37 0.97
C ASP A 218 22.50 -11.01 0.24
N LYS A 219 21.73 -10.02 0.71
CA LYS A 219 21.66 -8.67 0.13
C LYS A 219 22.83 -7.76 0.53
N LYS A 220 23.67 -8.17 1.48
CA LYS A 220 24.80 -7.36 2.01
C LYS A 220 24.29 -6.01 2.52
N VAL A 221 23.37 -6.03 3.47
CA VAL A 221 22.73 -4.84 4.05
C VAL A 221 23.06 -4.68 5.53
N ILE A 222 22.90 -3.47 6.06
CA ILE A 222 22.94 -3.20 7.49
C ILE A 222 21.51 -2.93 7.95
N LEU A 223 20.97 -3.88 8.71
CA LEU A 223 19.62 -3.85 9.24
C LEU A 223 19.59 -3.14 10.58
N HIS A 224 18.73 -2.13 10.70
CA HIS A 224 18.42 -1.42 11.93
C HIS A 224 17.02 -1.79 12.41
N THR A 225 16.93 -2.31 13.62
CA THR A 225 15.62 -2.64 14.23
C THR A 225 15.57 -2.18 15.66
N ASP A 226 14.39 -2.27 16.23
CA ASP A 226 14.19 -2.17 17.66
C ASP A 226 14.93 -3.30 18.43
N SER A 227 14.68 -3.34 19.73
CA SER A 227 15.33 -4.24 20.67
C SER A 227 14.71 -5.63 20.81
N ALA A 228 13.66 -5.95 20.04
CA ALA A 228 12.94 -7.21 20.15
C ALA A 228 13.86 -8.43 19.91
N LYS A 229 13.59 -9.51 20.64
CA LYS A 229 14.41 -10.73 20.59
C LYS A 229 14.40 -11.36 19.19
N SER A 230 13.29 -11.24 18.46
CA SER A 230 13.08 -11.86 17.16
C SER A 230 14.03 -11.31 16.09
N TYR A 231 14.31 -10.00 16.10
CA TYR A 231 15.21 -9.36 15.14
C TYR A 231 16.66 -9.82 15.24
N LYS A 232 17.07 -10.39 16.38
CA LYS A 232 18.42 -10.98 16.55
C LYS A 232 18.66 -12.26 15.73
N THR A 233 17.67 -12.70 14.96
CA THR A 233 17.80 -13.86 14.09
C THR A 233 18.93 -13.61 13.09
N ARG A 234 19.94 -14.50 13.06
CA ARG A 234 21.06 -14.38 12.13
C ARG A 234 20.57 -14.68 10.72
N VAL A 235 20.78 -13.74 9.81
CA VAL A 235 20.48 -13.89 8.39
C VAL A 235 21.78 -13.71 7.61
N PRO A 236 22.13 -14.65 6.70
CA PRO A 236 23.31 -14.51 5.85
C PRO A 236 23.31 -13.19 5.07
N GLY A 237 24.47 -12.53 4.98
CA GLY A 237 24.60 -11.25 4.28
C GLY A 237 23.95 -10.05 4.98
N VAL A 238 23.58 -10.16 6.26
CA VAL A 238 22.98 -9.06 7.04
C VAL A 238 23.84 -8.74 8.25
N LEU A 239 24.23 -7.47 8.40
CA LEU A 239 24.76 -6.93 9.65
C LEU A 239 23.60 -6.30 10.42
N HIS A 240 23.56 -6.47 11.75
CA HIS A 240 22.41 -6.07 12.55
C HIS A 240 22.78 -5.06 13.62
N ASP A 241 22.01 -3.99 13.67
CA ASP A 241 22.04 -2.97 14.70
C ASP A 241 20.75 -2.97 15.52
N LYS A 242 20.95 -2.88 16.84
CA LYS A 242 19.89 -2.84 17.83
C LYS A 242 19.69 -1.42 18.35
N VAL A 243 18.54 -0.83 18.04
CA VAL A 243 18.12 0.48 18.54
C VAL A 243 17.37 0.30 19.87
N VAL A 244 17.69 1.16 20.84
CA VAL A 244 17.08 1.12 22.18
C VAL A 244 16.22 2.38 22.37
N HIS A 245 14.90 2.19 22.34
CA HIS A 245 13.92 3.28 22.50
C HIS A 245 13.53 3.56 23.95
N GLY A 246 13.96 2.71 24.89
CA GLY A 246 13.62 2.81 26.32
C GLY A 246 14.65 3.57 27.15
N LYS A 247 14.17 4.27 28.20
CA LYS A 247 15.06 4.81 29.25
C LYS A 247 15.80 3.66 29.92
N LYS A 248 17.10 3.85 30.15
CA LYS A 248 17.92 2.87 30.89
C LYS A 248 18.21 3.41 32.28
N ARG A 249 17.94 2.62 33.32
CA ARG A 249 18.36 2.92 34.68
C ARG A 249 19.87 2.64 34.78
N VAL A 250 20.65 3.67 35.07
CA VAL A 250 22.11 3.59 35.15
C VAL A 250 22.58 4.20 36.47
N LYS A 251 23.62 3.60 37.06
CA LYS A 251 24.25 4.13 38.27
C LYS A 251 25.28 5.19 37.84
N VAL A 252 25.04 6.44 38.18
CA VAL A 252 25.93 7.57 37.88
C VAL A 252 26.37 8.17 39.21
N LYS A 253 27.68 8.10 39.51
CA LYS A 253 28.26 8.55 40.79
C LYS A 253 27.50 8.01 42.02
N GLY A 254 27.30 6.69 42.06
CA GLY A 254 26.63 6.03 43.19
C GLY A 254 25.09 6.06 43.16
N GLN A 255 24.46 6.99 42.45
CA GLN A 255 23.00 7.14 42.41
C GLN A 255 22.37 6.53 41.15
N TRP A 256 21.20 5.92 41.30
CA TRP A 256 20.43 5.40 40.17
C TRP A 256 19.67 6.53 39.48
N LYS A 257 20.00 6.81 38.21
CA LYS A 257 19.30 7.80 37.38
C LYS A 257 18.71 7.14 36.14
N TRP A 258 17.55 7.62 35.71
CA TRP A 258 16.94 7.25 34.44
C TRP A 258 17.59 8.06 33.32
N LYS A 259 18.39 7.42 32.48
CA LYS A 259 18.99 8.06 31.31
C LYS A 259 18.05 7.92 30.12
N ALA A 260 17.82 9.03 29.41
CA ALA A 260 17.07 9.04 28.16
C ALA A 260 17.73 8.11 27.12
N PRO A 261 16.94 7.47 26.25
CA PRO A 261 17.47 6.65 25.16
C PRO A 261 18.33 7.50 24.21
N THR A 262 19.36 6.87 23.66
CA THR A 262 20.16 7.47 22.58
C THR A 262 19.53 7.02 21.27
N TYR A 263 18.69 7.86 20.69
CA TYR A 263 17.91 7.53 19.49
C TYR A 263 18.75 7.33 18.23
N VAL A 264 19.96 7.92 18.18
CA VAL A 264 20.92 7.72 17.09
C VAL A 264 22.28 7.44 17.70
N LYS A 265 22.88 6.30 17.35
CA LYS A 265 24.23 5.92 17.77
C LYS A 265 25.07 5.58 16.54
N LEU A 266 26.33 6.01 16.52
CA LEU A 266 27.27 5.49 15.53
C LEU A 266 27.60 4.04 15.88
N ALA A 267 27.17 3.12 15.03
CA ALA A 267 27.52 1.70 15.09
C ALA A 267 28.71 1.43 14.17
N LYS A 268 29.60 0.55 14.62
CA LYS A 268 30.78 0.13 13.86
C LYS A 268 30.68 -1.37 13.61
N HIS A 269 30.66 -1.75 12.34
CA HIS A 269 30.62 -3.14 11.90
C HIS A 269 31.90 -3.51 11.17
N LYS A 270 32.36 -4.75 11.34
CA LYS A 270 33.48 -5.26 10.54
C LYS A 270 32.91 -5.91 9.29
N ASN A 271 33.33 -5.46 8.10
CA ASN A 271 32.94 -6.09 6.85
C ASN A 271 33.44 -7.56 6.84
N PRO A 272 32.56 -8.55 6.65
CA PRO A 272 32.94 -9.96 6.72
C PRO A 272 33.93 -10.37 5.62
N ILE A 273 33.93 -9.67 4.48
CA ILE A 273 34.80 -9.95 3.32
C ILE A 273 36.08 -9.14 3.43
N THR A 274 35.98 -7.81 3.39
CA THR A 274 37.16 -6.92 3.29
C THR A 274 37.84 -6.67 4.64
N LYS A 275 37.22 -7.09 5.74
CA LYS A 275 37.66 -6.85 7.13
C LYS A 275 37.74 -5.36 7.53
N LYS A 276 37.44 -4.43 6.62
CA LYS A 276 37.37 -2.98 6.91
C LYS A 276 36.19 -2.65 7.83
N MET A 277 36.36 -1.62 8.65
CA MET A 277 35.30 -1.13 9.51
C MET A 277 34.32 -0.26 8.71
N ILE A 278 33.03 -0.53 8.86
CA ILE A 278 31.92 0.25 8.33
C ILE A 278 31.29 0.98 9.51
N THR A 279 31.15 2.30 9.42
CA THR A 279 30.50 3.11 10.45
C THR A 279 29.18 3.63 9.92
N VAL A 280 28.08 3.38 10.63
CA VAL A 280 26.73 3.81 10.25
C VAL A 280 26.01 4.46 11.41
N LYS A 281 24.97 5.24 11.11
CA LYS A 281 24.06 5.80 12.12
C LYS A 281 22.95 4.79 12.39
N SER A 282 22.96 4.15 13.55
CA SER A 282 21.87 3.24 13.94
C SER A 282 20.59 4.00 14.28
N GLY A 283 19.43 3.53 13.81
CA GLY A 283 18.12 4.16 14.03
C GLY A 283 16.99 3.55 13.19
N THR A 284 15.73 3.78 13.58
CA THR A 284 14.51 3.32 12.87
C THR A 284 13.61 4.49 12.45
N GLN A 285 14.16 5.69 12.28
CA GLN A 285 13.36 6.91 12.13
C GLN A 285 12.55 6.95 10.83
N VAL A 286 13.02 6.32 9.77
CA VAL A 286 12.34 6.30 8.47
C VAL A 286 11.10 5.42 8.55
N VAL A 287 11.24 4.20 9.09
CA VAL A 287 10.09 3.29 9.26
C VAL A 287 9.11 3.83 10.31
N ASP A 288 9.58 4.41 11.40
CA ASP A 288 8.73 5.06 12.42
C ASP A 288 7.88 6.19 11.81
N ARG A 289 8.47 7.01 10.93
CA ARG A 289 7.76 8.07 10.22
C ARG A 289 6.74 7.52 9.24
N ALA A 290 7.05 6.42 8.55
CA ALA A 290 6.09 5.75 7.68
C ALA A 290 4.88 5.26 8.48
N TRP A 291 5.10 4.67 9.66
CA TRP A 291 4.02 4.28 10.56
C TRP A 291 3.16 5.44 11.02
N LYS A 292 3.80 6.54 11.45
CA LYS A 292 3.06 7.74 11.82
C LYS A 292 2.22 8.25 10.66
N PHE A 293 2.80 8.36 9.47
CA PHE A 293 2.11 8.82 8.26
C PHE A 293 0.88 7.97 7.95
N LEU A 294 1.00 6.64 8.07
CA LEU A 294 -0.08 5.70 7.84
C LEU A 294 -1.17 5.81 8.92
N LYS A 295 -0.81 5.85 10.20
CA LYS A 295 -1.78 5.98 11.31
C LYS A 295 -2.56 7.29 11.26
N ASP A 296 -1.91 8.39 10.87
CA ASP A 296 -2.56 9.70 10.74
C ASP A 296 -3.61 9.73 9.60
N ARG A 297 -3.53 8.81 8.63
CA ARG A 297 -4.38 8.78 7.42
C ARG A 297 -5.35 7.62 7.36
N LEU A 298 -5.00 6.51 7.97
CA LEU A 298 -5.88 5.37 8.18
C LEU A 298 -6.71 5.67 9.44
N THR A 299 -7.66 6.60 9.35
CA THR A 299 -8.80 6.59 10.26
C THR A 299 -9.57 5.32 9.94
N ILE A 300 -9.30 4.25 10.68
CA ILE A 300 -9.94 2.96 10.52
C ILE A 300 -11.43 3.18 10.76
N ASN A 301 -12.15 3.31 9.66
CA ASN A 301 -13.59 3.47 9.67
C ASN A 301 -14.14 2.18 10.27
N GLN A 302 -14.61 2.25 11.52
CA GLN A 302 -15.07 1.09 12.27
C GLN A 302 -16.22 0.34 11.56
N ASN A 303 -16.82 0.97 10.54
CA ASN A 303 -17.96 0.51 9.78
C ASN A 303 -17.62 -0.27 8.48
N ALA A 304 -16.34 -0.41 8.09
CA ALA A 304 -15.93 -1.16 6.90
C ALA A 304 -15.43 -2.60 7.22
N LYS A 305 -15.80 -3.13 8.39
CA LYS A 305 -15.24 -4.37 8.94
C LYS A 305 -16.00 -5.59 8.40
N ASP A 306 -15.40 -6.28 7.42
CA ASP A 306 -15.69 -7.69 7.15
C ASP A 306 -14.44 -8.52 7.52
N PRO A 307 -14.50 -9.40 8.53
CA PRO A 307 -13.37 -10.23 8.95
C PRO A 307 -12.94 -11.26 7.89
N PHE A 308 -13.69 -11.43 6.80
CA PHE A 308 -13.41 -12.43 5.76
C PHE A 308 -13.07 -11.86 4.38
N LEU A 309 -12.99 -10.53 4.23
CA LEU A 309 -12.54 -9.93 2.97
C LEU A 309 -11.01 -9.82 2.94
N SER A 310 -10.37 -10.95 2.63
CA SER A 310 -9.01 -11.09 2.12
C SER A 310 -9.00 -11.04 0.59
#